data_AF-A0A651E7P5-F1
#
_entry.id   AF-A0A651E7P5-F1
#
_cell.length_a   1.000
_cell.length_b   1.000
_cell.length_c   1.000
_cell.angle_alpha   90.00
_cell.angle_beta   90.00
_cell.angle_gamma   90.00
#
_symmetry.space_group_name_H-M   'P 1'
#
loop_
_entity.id
_entity.type
_entity.pdbx_description
1 polymer ?
#
loop_
_entity_poly.entity_id
_entity_poly.type
_entity_poly.pdbx_seq_one_letter_code
_entity_poly.pdbx_strand_id
1 'polypeptide(L)'
;AALLATLKERGYTEMGKTMISWEEARRQEGLQQGLHEGLVATLLRQVDRKFSVTQAERERIRAASDPEKLQAALDEIIEPAATRESVLKRLE
;
A
#
# COMPACT_ATOMS: atom_id res chain seq x y z
N ALA A 1 22.12 -45.45 8.75
CA ALA A 1 20.76 -44.92 8.98
C ALA A 1 20.74 -43.47 9.50
N ALA A 2 21.54 -43.12 10.52
CA ALA A 2 21.52 -41.79 11.16
C ALA A 2 21.82 -40.60 10.23
N LEU A 3 22.74 -40.73 9.27
CA LEU A 3 23.11 -39.65 8.34
C LEU A 3 21.97 -39.24 7.38
N LEU A 4 21.16 -40.21 6.93
CA LEU A 4 20.03 -39.92 6.04
C LEU A 4 18.88 -39.24 6.79
N ALA A 5 18.67 -39.58 8.07
CA ALA A 5 17.67 -38.94 8.91
C ALA A 5 18.03 -37.47 9.19
N THR A 6 19.28 -37.18 9.51
CA THR A 6 19.75 -35.81 9.78
C THR A 6 19.73 -34.92 8.53
N LEU A 7 20.07 -35.47 7.35
CA LEU A 7 19.95 -34.73 6.09
C LEU A 7 18.50 -34.40 5.74
N LYS A 8 17.58 -35.34 5.98
CA LYS A 8 16.14 -35.14 5.75
C LYS A 8 15.56 -34.08 6.70
N GLU A 9 15.92 -34.12 7.98
CA GLU A 9 15.49 -33.15 8.99
C GLU A 9 16.03 -31.74 8.71
N ARG A 10 17.30 -31.62 8.29
CA ARG A 10 17.87 -30.35 7.83
C ARG A 10 17.13 -29.81 6.59
N GLY A 11 16.82 -30.67 5.62
CA GLY A 11 16.06 -30.28 4.44
C GLY A 11 14.69 -29.72 4.77
N TYR A 12 13.94 -30.37 5.67
CA TYR A 12 12.64 -29.83 6.13
C TYR A 12 12.78 -28.51 6.86
N THR A 13 13.82 -28.34 7.67
CA THR A 13 14.06 -27.11 8.43
C THR A 13 14.36 -25.94 7.51
N GLU A 14 15.24 -26.12 6.52
CA GLU A 14 15.58 -25.08 5.55
C GLU A 14 14.39 -24.73 4.64
N MET A 15 13.61 -25.74 4.22
CA MET A 15 12.39 -25.51 3.45
C MET A 15 11.34 -24.75 4.25
N GLY A 16 11.19 -25.05 5.56
CA GLY A 16 10.32 -24.30 6.47
C GLY A 16 10.73 -22.84 6.62
N LYS A 17 12.03 -22.56 6.84
CA LYS A 17 12.54 -21.17 6.89
C LYS A 17 12.31 -20.42 5.59
N THR A 18 12.54 -21.09 4.46
CA THR A 18 12.32 -20.52 3.12
C THR A 18 10.85 -20.16 2.94
N MET A 19 9.93 -21.06 3.28
CA MET A 19 8.48 -20.82 3.18
C MET A 19 8.02 -19.64 4.04
N ILE A 20 8.49 -19.54 5.29
CA ILE A 20 8.20 -18.40 6.18
C ILE A 20 8.68 -17.08 5.54
N SER A 21 9.87 -17.07 4.95
CA SER A 21 10.41 -15.89 4.24
C SER A 21 9.54 -15.48 3.04
N TRP A 22 9.07 -16.43 2.24
CA TRP A 22 8.14 -16.13 1.13
C TRP A 22 6.79 -15.61 1.61
N GLU A 23 6.26 -16.13 2.72
CA GLU A 23 5.02 -15.63 3.32
C GLU A 23 5.16 -14.19 3.80
N GLU A 24 6.29 -13.85 4.43
CA GLU A 24 6.60 -12.49 4.86
C GLU A 24 6.76 -11.55 3.66
N ALA A 25 7.49 -11.97 2.62
CA ALA A 25 7.68 -11.20 1.40
C ALA A 25 6.34 -10.89 0.72
N ARG A 26 5.47 -11.90 0.53
CA ARG A 26 4.14 -11.68 -0.06
C ARG A 26 3.26 -10.78 0.80
N ARG A 27 3.35 -10.89 2.13
CA ARG A 27 2.61 -10.00 3.02
C ARG A 27 3.07 -8.55 2.85
N GLN A 28 4.38 -8.32 2.75
CA GLN A 28 4.92 -6.99 2.50
C GLN A 28 4.52 -6.44 1.13
N GLU A 29 4.60 -7.25 0.07
CA GLU A 29 4.13 -6.88 -1.27
C GLU A 29 2.66 -6.48 -1.25
N GLY A 30 1.80 -7.27 -0.59
CA GLY A 30 0.37 -6.98 -0.46
C GLY A 30 0.11 -5.67 0.30
N LEU A 31 0.87 -5.39 1.36
CA LEU A 31 0.76 -4.12 2.10
C LEU A 31 1.20 -2.93 1.26
N GLN A 32 2.29 -3.05 0.50
CA GLN A 32 2.76 -1.99 -0.40
C GLN A 32 1.77 -1.73 -1.53
N GLN A 33 1.22 -2.79 -2.14
CA GLN A 33 0.20 -2.67 -3.17
C GLN A 33 -1.06 -2.00 -2.62
N GLY A 34 -1.54 -2.44 -1.45
CA GLY A 34 -2.72 -1.85 -0.81
C GLY A 34 -2.54 -0.38 -0.45
N LEU A 35 -1.34 0.01 0.02
CA LEU A 35 -1.00 1.41 0.28
C LEU A 35 -1.06 2.23 -1.03
N HIS A 36 -0.43 1.75 -2.09
CA HIS A 36 -0.40 2.42 -3.37
C HIS A 36 -1.81 2.59 -3.96
N GLU A 37 -2.60 1.52 -4.02
CA GLU A 37 -3.98 1.55 -4.52
C GLU A 37 -4.86 2.50 -3.71
N GLY A 38 -4.70 2.50 -2.37
CA GLY A 38 -5.42 3.42 -1.47
C GLY A 38 -5.08 4.89 -1.71
N LEU A 39 -3.80 5.21 -1.90
CA LEU A 39 -3.33 6.56 -2.20
C LEU A 39 -3.87 7.04 -3.55
N VAL A 40 -3.76 6.23 -4.60
CA VAL A 40 -4.28 6.54 -5.95
C VAL A 40 -5.80 6.79 -5.91
N ALA A 41 -6.56 5.89 -5.28
CA ALA A 41 -8.01 6.01 -5.19
C ALA A 41 -8.44 7.26 -4.41
N THR A 42 -7.73 7.57 -3.31
CA THR A 42 -8.00 8.76 -2.50
C THR A 42 -7.69 10.03 -3.27
N LEU A 43 -6.54 10.09 -3.94
CA LEU A 43 -6.13 11.26 -4.72
C LEU A 43 -7.11 11.54 -5.86
N LEU A 44 -7.48 10.51 -6.63
CA LEU A 44 -8.50 10.63 -7.68
C LEU A 44 -9.81 11.20 -7.14
N ARG A 45 -10.31 10.65 -6.03
CA ARG A 45 -11.56 11.11 -5.41
C ARG A 45 -11.47 12.58 -4.99
N GLN A 46 -10.37 13.01 -4.39
CA GLN A 46 -10.24 14.39 -3.90
C GLN A 46 -10.04 15.39 -5.02
N VAL A 47 -9.20 15.08 -6.01
CA VAL A 47 -8.96 15.94 -7.18
C VAL A 47 -10.25 16.09 -8.00
N ASP A 48 -10.96 15.00 -8.27
CA ASP A 48 -12.23 15.05 -9.03
C ASP A 48 -13.29 15.89 -8.29
N ARG A 49 -13.39 15.74 -6.96
CA ARG A 49 -14.34 16.54 -6.16
C ARG A 49 -14.01 18.03 -6.11
N LYS A 50 -12.73 18.40 -6.07
CA LYS A 50 -12.29 19.79 -5.88
C LYS A 50 -12.10 20.54 -7.19
N PHE A 51 -11.62 19.86 -8.24
CA PHE A 51 -11.20 20.50 -9.48
C PHE A 51 -11.92 19.96 -10.72
N SER A 52 -12.63 18.83 -10.62
CA SER A 52 -13.00 17.96 -11.75
C SER A 52 -11.75 17.45 -12.49
N VAL A 53 -11.70 16.16 -12.81
CA VAL A 53 -10.50 15.58 -13.43
C VAL A 53 -10.80 14.97 -14.79
N THR A 54 -9.96 15.27 -15.78
CA THR A 54 -10.06 14.69 -17.13
C THR A 54 -9.59 13.24 -17.16
N GLN A 55 -9.95 12.50 -18.21
CA GLN A 55 -9.52 11.11 -18.37
C GLN A 55 -7.98 10.97 -18.43
N ALA A 56 -7.29 11.90 -19.10
CA ALA A 56 -5.83 11.89 -19.19
C ALA A 56 -5.15 12.10 -17.82
N GLU A 57 -5.69 12.99 -16.99
CA GLU A 57 -5.20 13.21 -15.62
C GLU A 57 -5.50 12.02 -14.72
N ARG A 58 -6.65 11.34 -14.90
CA ARG A 58 -6.96 10.08 -14.20
C ARG A 58 -5.91 9.01 -14.49
N GLU A 59 -5.54 8.87 -15.76
CA GLU A 59 -4.51 7.92 -16.19
C GLU A 59 -3.13 8.29 -15.63
N ARG A 60 -2.80 9.59 -15.61
CA ARG A 60 -1.56 10.08 -15.01
C ARG A 60 -1.47 9.74 -13.52
N ILE A 61 -2.54 9.93 -12.76
CA ILE A 61 -2.59 9.61 -11.32
C ILE A 61 -2.46 8.09 -11.11
N ARG A 62 -3.13 7.27 -11.93
CA ARG A 62 -3.02 5.79 -11.84
C ARG A 62 -1.64 5.26 -12.19
N ALA A 63 -0.91 5.93 -13.08
CA ALA A 63 0.43 5.53 -13.49
C ALA A 63 1.53 5.94 -12.48
N ALA A 64 1.21 6.76 -11.47
CA ALA A 64 2.19 7.28 -10.53
C ALA A 64 2.60 6.23 -9.49
N SER A 65 3.75 5.57 -9.68
CA SER A 65 4.21 4.47 -8.84
C SER A 65 4.86 4.88 -7.51
N ASP A 66 5.09 6.17 -7.28
CA ASP A 66 5.82 6.70 -6.12
C ASP A 66 4.84 7.11 -4.99
N PRO A 67 4.75 6.36 -3.88
CA PRO A 67 3.83 6.66 -2.79
C PRO A 67 4.08 8.02 -2.14
N GLU A 68 5.34 8.46 -2.05
CA GLU A 68 5.67 9.75 -1.42
C GLU A 68 5.14 10.92 -2.25
N LYS A 69 5.23 10.82 -3.58
CA LYS A 69 4.64 11.83 -4.47
C LYS A 69 3.11 11.85 -4.40
N LEU A 70 2.47 10.69 -4.30
CA LEU A 70 1.02 10.60 -4.14
C LEU A 70 0.58 11.23 -2.81
N GLN A 71 1.33 10.99 -1.73
CA GLN A 71 1.09 11.57 -0.42
C GLN A 71 1.25 13.10 -0.45
N ALA A 72 2.34 13.61 -1.02
CA ALA A 72 2.57 15.05 -1.15
C ALA A 72 1.45 15.73 -1.96
N ALA A 73 1.00 15.11 -3.05
CA ALA A 73 -0.13 15.62 -3.84
C ALA A 73 -1.45 15.65 -3.03
N LEU A 74 -1.68 14.70 -2.12
CA LEU A 74 -2.82 14.72 -1.21
C LEU A 74 -2.72 15.86 -0.19
N ASP A 75 -1.52 16.11 0.35
CA ASP A 75 -1.28 17.17 1.32
C ASP A 75 -1.48 18.57 0.70
N GLU A 76 -1.14 18.75 -0.57
CA GLU A 76 -1.43 19.99 -1.31
C GLU A 76 -2.93 20.29 -1.44
N ILE A 77 -3.79 19.27 -1.33
CA ILE A 77 -5.25 19.42 -1.50
C ILE A 77 -5.95 19.88 -0.20
N ILE A 78 -5.27 19.86 0.95
CA ILE A 78 -5.86 20.10 2.27
C ILE A 78 -6.78 21.34 2.28
N GLU A 79 -7.98 21.15 2.85
CA GLU A 79 -9.01 22.18 2.95
C GLU A 79 -8.73 23.11 4.15
N PRO A 80 -8.46 24.42 3.92
CA PRO A 80 -8.09 25.34 5.01
C PRO A 80 -9.16 25.51 6.10
N ALA A 81 -10.44 25.30 5.76
CA ALA A 81 -11.54 25.43 6.72
C ALA A 81 -11.75 24.19 7.61
N ALA A 82 -11.06 23.08 7.34
CA ALA A 82 -11.23 21.85 8.12
C ALA A 82 -10.56 21.99 9.50
N THR A 83 -11.32 21.73 10.57
CA THR A 83 -10.77 21.65 11.93
C THR A 83 -10.65 20.18 12.36
N ARG A 84 -9.69 19.88 13.23
CA ARG A 84 -9.52 18.55 13.84
C ARG A 84 -10.84 18.00 14.39
N GLU A 85 -11.60 18.82 15.09
CA GLU A 85 -12.88 18.43 15.67
C GLU A 85 -13.94 18.13 14.60
N SER A 86 -14.02 18.96 13.55
CA SER A 86 -14.92 18.69 12.42
C SER A 86 -14.57 17.42 11.63
N VAL A 87 -13.28 17.03 11.62
CA VAL A 87 -12.81 15.79 10.99
C VAL A 87 -13.15 14.59 11.86
N LEU A 88 -12.81 14.62 13.16
CA LEU A 88 -13.07 13.51 14.08
C LEU A 88 -14.57 13.22 14.24
N LYS A 89 -15.41 14.26 14.25
CA LYS A 89 -16.89 14.12 14.27
C LYS A 89 -17.44 13.32 13.09
N ARG A 90 -16.72 13.18 11.98
CA ARG A 90 -17.16 12.38 10.82
C ARG A 90 -16.82 10.89 10.94
N LEU A 91 -16.09 10.48 11.98
CA LEU A 91 -15.67 9.09 12.22
C LEU A 91 -16.53 8.39 13.28
N GLU A 92 -17.43 9.12 13.92
CA GLU A 92 -18.43 8.66 14.90
C GLU A 92 -19.76 8.35 14.20
#